data_AF-A0A7Y2MMC3-F1
#
_entry.id   AF-A0A7Y2MMC3-F1
#
_cell.length_a   1.000
_cell.length_b   1.000
_cell.length_c   1.000
_cell.angle_alpha   90.00
_cell.angle_beta   90.00
_cell.angle_gamma   90.00
#
_symmetry.space_group_name_H-M   'P 1'
#
loop_
_entity.id
_entity.type
_entity.pdbx_description
1 polymer ?
#
loop_
_entity_poly.entity_id
_entity_poly.type
_entity_poly.pdbx_seq_one_letter_code
_entity_poly.pdbx_strand_id
1 'polypeptide(L)' 'MGNLHNVHDIRNQVNLYFDNALGDNEKKELLSRVDNDPRCSKIFKKEKTFREFIKNNVARPSVSTDLIQSIKDRIRVI' A
#
# COMPACT_ATOMS: atom_id res chain seq x y z
N MET A 1 30.38 -8.22 -6.49
CA MET A 1 29.63 -6.95 -6.55
C MET A 1 28.18 -7.26 -6.90
N GLY A 2 27.26 -7.23 -5.94
CA GLY A 2 25.85 -7.54 -6.24
C GLY A 2 24.98 -7.35 -5.02
N ASN A 3 24.48 -6.15 -4.80
CA ASN A 3 23.52 -5.84 -3.72
C ASN A 3 22.78 -4.51 -3.93
N LEU A 4 23.15 -3.68 -4.92
CA LEU A 4 22.51 -2.37 -5.15
C LEU A 4 21.25 -2.46 -6.03
N HIS A 5 21.23 -3.34 -7.05
CA HIS A 5 20.06 -3.51 -7.92
C HIS A 5 18.83 -4.03 -7.17
N ASN A 6 19.02 -4.91 -6.19
CA ASN A 6 17.91 -5.53 -5.46
C ASN A 6 17.11 -4.52 -4.63
N VAL A 7 17.79 -3.53 -4.03
CA VAL A 7 17.14 -2.54 -3.15
C VAL A 7 16.29 -1.56 -3.95
N HIS A 8 16.75 -1.16 -5.14
CA HIS A 8 16.00 -0.28 -6.02
C HIS A 8 14.77 -0.99 -6.60
N ASP A 9 14.94 -2.26 -6.98
CA ASP A 9 13.85 -3.12 -7.48
C ASP A 9 12.77 -3.35 -6.42
N ILE A 10 13.17 -3.71 -5.19
CA ILE A 10 12.25 -3.87 -4.06
C ILE A 10 11.51 -2.57 -3.78
N ARG A 11 12.17 -1.41 -3.84
CA ARG A 11 11.48 -0.13 -3.63
C ARG A 11 10.43 0.13 -4.71
N ASN A 12 10.72 -0.22 -5.96
CA ASN A 12 9.76 -0.12 -7.05
C ASN A 12 8.58 -1.08 -6.85
N GLN A 13 8.83 -2.34 -6.48
CA GLN A 13 7.79 -3.31 -6.17
C GLN A 13 6.92 -2.88 -4.98
N VAL A 14 7.51 -2.30 -3.94
CA VAL A 14 6.78 -1.75 -2.78
C VAL A 14 5.90 -0.58 -3.21
N ASN A 15 6.38 0.30 -4.10
CA ASN A 15 5.57 1.37 -4.66
C ASN A 15 4.38 0.83 -5.45
N LEU A 16 4.63 -0.08 -6.39
CA LEU A 16 3.58 -0.73 -7.19
C LEU A 16 2.57 -1.46 -6.30
N TYR A 17 3.02 -2.09 -5.22
CA TYR A 17 2.15 -2.74 -4.23
C TYR A 17 1.19 -1.75 -3.57
N PHE A 18 1.69 -0.60 -3.12
CA PHE A 18 0.85 0.42 -2.50
C PHE A 18 -0.03 1.18 -3.50
N ASP A 19 0.38 1.27 -4.78
CA ASP A 19 -0.44 1.79 -5.87
C ASP A 19 -1.47 0.79 -6.39
N ASN A 20 -1.56 -0.42 -5.81
CA ASN A 20 -2.39 -1.54 -6.30
C ASN A 20 -2.13 -1.87 -7.78
N ALA A 21 -0.94 -1.54 -8.30
CA ALA A 21 -0.48 -1.81 -9.65
C ALA A 21 0.35 -3.09 -9.74
N LEU A 22 0.61 -3.75 -8.60
CA LEU A 22 1.34 -5.00 -8.52
C LEU A 22 0.37 -6.19 -8.66
N GLY A 23 0.72 -7.19 -9.47
CA GLY A 23 -0.08 -8.39 -9.61
C GLY A 23 -0.19 -9.19 -8.31
N ASP A 24 -1.28 -9.97 -8.15
CA ASP A 24 -1.55 -10.77 -6.94
C ASP A 24 -0.42 -11.75 -6.59
N ASN A 25 0.25 -12.30 -7.60
CA ASN A 25 1.38 -13.21 -7.43
C ASN A 25 2.64 -12.48 -6.92
N GLU A 26 2.99 -11.36 -7.54
CA GLU A 26 4.13 -10.54 -7.15
C GLU A 26 3.94 -9.94 -5.75
N LYS A 27 2.69 -9.64 -5.38
CA LYS A 27 2.31 -9.19 -4.05
C LYS A 27 2.65 -10.23 -2.98
N LYS A 28 2.30 -11.49 -3.22
CA LYS A 28 2.64 -12.59 -2.28
C LYS A 28 4.15 -12.79 -2.20
N GLU A 29 4.84 -12.70 -3.33
CA GLU A 29 6.29 -12.83 -3.37
C GLU A 29 6.99 -11.68 -2.62
N LEU A 30 6.55 -10.44 -2.82
CA LEU A 30 7.05 -9.27 -2.10
C LEU A 30 6.82 -9.41 -0.59
N LEU A 31 5.62 -9.82 -0.17
CA LEU A 31 5.30 -10.04 1.25
C LEU A 31 6.20 -11.12 1.86
N SER A 32 6.46 -12.21 1.13
CA SER A 32 7.38 -13.25 1.56
C SER A 32 8.83 -12.75 1.65
N ARG A 33 9.30 -11.97 0.67
CA ARG A 33 10.63 -11.33 0.71
C ARG A 33 10.77 -10.35 1.87
N VAL A 34 9.72 -9.58 2.15
CA VAL A 34 9.66 -8.63 3.28
C VAL A 34 9.71 -9.33 4.63
N ASP A 35 9.09 -10.51 4.74
CA ASP A 35 9.15 -11.34 5.94
C ASP A 35 10.54 -11.93 6.18
N ASN A 36 11.22 -12.36 5.11
CA ASN A 36 12.55 -12.96 5.17
C ASN A 36 13.69 -11.94 5.34
N ASP A 37 13.55 -10.70 4.85
CA ASP A 37 14.60 -9.68 4.90
C ASP A 37 14.22 -8.44 5.73
N PRO A 38 14.94 -8.17 6.86
CA PRO A 38 14.62 -7.05 7.74
C PRO A 38 14.89 -5.67 7.12
N ARG A 39 15.70 -5.57 6.06
CA ARG A 39 15.96 -4.30 5.35
C ARG A 39 14.77 -3.97 4.46
N CYS A 40 14.22 -4.97 3.77
CA CYS A 40 13.00 -4.85 2.98
C CYS A 40 11.80 -4.45 3.85
N SER A 41 11.67 -5.07 5.03
CA SER A 41 10.66 -4.70 6.02
C SER A 41 10.78 -3.24 6.47
N LYS A 42 12.00 -2.75 6.70
CA LYS A 42 12.23 -1.34 7.05
C LYS A 42 11.82 -0.38 5.93
N ILE A 43 12.11 -0.72 4.67
CA ILE A 43 11.71 0.10 3.50
C ILE A 43 10.20 0.10 3.33
N PHE A 44 9.57 -1.08 3.41
CA PHE A 44 8.11 -1.23 3.35
C PHE A 44 7.39 -0.41 4.42
N LYS A 45 7.89 -0.49 5.66
CA LYS A 45 7.32 0.27 6.79
C LYS A 45 7.52 1.77 6.61
N LYS A 46 8.68 2.21 6.11
CA LYS A 46 8.95 3.63 5.83
C LYS A 46 7.99 4.19 4.78
N GLU A 47 7.80 3.48 3.66
CA GLU A 47 6.84 3.83 2.61
C GLU A 47 5.41 3.90 3.16
N LYS A 48 4.99 2.90 3.94
CA LYS A 48 3.68 2.88 4.61
C LYS A 48 3.47 4.10 5.50
N THR A 49 4.42 4.38 6.39
CA THR A 49 4.34 5.54 7.30
C THR A 49 4.28 6.85 6.53
N PHE A 50 5.04 6.98 5.44
CA PHE A 50 5.03 8.18 4.62
C PHE A 50 3.68 8.38 3.91
N ARG A 51 3.09 7.33 3.33
CA ARG A 51 1.75 7.40 2.72
C ARG A 51 0.67 7.74 3.75
N GLU A 52 0.72 7.16 4.94
CA GLU A 52 -0.21 7.50 6.03
C GLU A 52 -0.01 8.95 6.51
N PHE A 53 1.23 9.43 6.58
CA PHE A 53 1.52 10.82 6.89
C PHE A 53 0.90 11.76 5.84
N ILE A 54 1.12 11.50 4.54
CA ILE A 54 0.49 12.28 3.47
C ILE A 54 -1.03 12.22 3.59
N LYS A 55 -1.60 11.03 3.77
CA LYS A 55 -3.05 10.82 3.90
C LYS A 55 -3.67 11.59 5.07
N ASN A 56 -2.93 11.76 6.18
CA ASN A 56 -3.38 12.55 7.32
C ASN A 56 -3.20 14.06 7.13
N ASN A 57 -2.20 14.49 6.35
CA ASN A 57 -1.92 15.91 6.12
C ASN A 57 -2.62 16.47 4.86
N VAL A 58 -3.10 15.61 3.96
CA VAL A 58 -3.86 16.02 2.78
C VAL A 58 -5.32 16.26 3.16
N ALA A 59 -5.83 17.47 2.87
CA ALA A 59 -7.23 17.79 3.07
C ALA A 59 -8.08 16.89 2.15
N ARG A 60 -8.76 15.91 2.74
CA ARG A 60 -9.64 15.01 2.01
C ARG A 60 -11.02 15.65 1.87
N PRO A 61 -11.63 15.66 0.66
CA PRO A 61 -13.00 16.12 0.52
C PRO A 61 -13.89 15.29 1.44
N SER A 62 -14.65 15.97 2.31
CA SER A 62 -15.64 15.32 3.15
C SER A 62 -16.77 14.84 2.25
N VAL A 63 -17.09 13.55 2.32
CA VAL A 63 -18.21 12.99 1.56
C VAL A 63 -19.53 13.32 2.26
N SER A 64 -20.58 13.57 1.47
CA SER A 64 -21.91 13.80 2.01
C SER A 64 -22.40 12.60 2.81
N THR A 65 -23.05 12.86 3.94
CA THR A 65 -23.68 11.83 4.78
C THR A 65 -24.72 11.01 4.02
N ASP A 66 -25.39 11.62 3.05
CA ASP A 66 -26.35 10.97 2.15
C ASP A 66 -25.71 9.86 1.28
N LEU A 67 -24.51 10.12 0.74
CA LEU A 67 -23.76 9.13 -0.03
C LEU A 67 -23.33 7.95 0.85
N ILE A 68 -22.91 8.23 2.09
CA ILE A 68 -22.60 7.19 3.07
C ILE A 68 -23.83 6.32 3.35
N GLN A 69 -24.98 6.94 3.54
CA GLN A 69 -26.24 6.26 3.82
C GLN A 69 -26.70 5.41 2.62
N SER A 70 -26.59 5.95 1.41
CA SER A 70 -26.90 5.25 0.16
C SER A 70 -26.02 4.01 -0.07
N ILE A 71 -24.71 4.10 0.23
CA ILE A 71 -23.81 2.93 0.14
C ILE A 71 -24.18 1.90 1.21
N LYS A 72 -24.44 2.32 2.45
CA LYS A 72 -24.83 1.42 3.55
C LYS A 72 -26.12 0.67 3.23
N ASP A 73 -27.11 1.37 2.71
CA ASP A 73 -28.41 0.79 2.33
C ASP A 73 -28.22 -0.30 1.26
N ARG A 74 -27.43 0.00 0.22
CA ARG A 74 -27.15 -0.92 -0.88
C ARG A 74 -26.36 -2.18 -0.48
N ILE A 75 -25.53 -2.09 0.57
CA ILE A 75 -24.82 -3.25 1.15
C ILE A 75 -25.75 -4.08 2.06
N ARG A 76 -26.74 -3.44 2.70
CA ARG A 76 -27.68 -4.09 3.64
C ARG A 76 -28.83 -4.82 2.94
N VAL A 77 -29.05 -4.53 1.65
CA VAL A 77 -30.06 -5.17 0.80
C VAL A 77 -29.62 -6.55 0.28
N ILE A 78 -28.51 -7.10 0.79
CA ILE A 78 -28.04 -8.46 0.50
C ILE A 78 -28.13 -9.31 1.76
#